data_AF-A0A524DE15-F1
#
_entry.id   AF-A0A524DE15-F1
#
_cell.length_a   1.000
_cell.length_b   1.000
_cell.length_c   1.000
_cell.angle_alpha   90.00
_cell.angle_beta   90.00
_cell.angle_gamma   90.00
#
_symmetry.space_group_name_H-M   'P 1'
#
loop_
_entity.id
_entity.type
_entity.pdbx_description
1 polymer ?
#
loop_
_entity_poly.entity_id
_entity_poly.type
_entity_poly.pdbx_seq_one_letter_code
_entity_poly.pdbx_strand_id
1 'polypeptide(L)' 'MSDVEYQNFMVFELLDTGERQKVEVEEVDLHSILAPEQVFVIVNEEIRRIYIWKGAKSPVRKRFISSRVASGLQEELV' A
#
# COMPACT_ATOMS: atom_id res chain seq x y z
N MET A 1 -10.25 17.14 -22.13
CA MET A 1 -10.47 15.71 -21.83
C MET A 1 -9.67 15.47 -20.57
N SER A 2 -10.33 15.10 -19.48
CA SER A 2 -9.76 15.13 -18.13
C SER A 2 -8.49 14.29 -18.05
N ASP A 3 -7.38 14.95 -17.73
CA ASP A 3 -6.10 14.35 -17.37
C ASP A 3 -6.28 13.49 -16.12
N VAL A 4 -6.71 12.24 -16.31
CA VAL A 4 -6.53 11.21 -15.29
C VAL A 4 -5.08 10.78 -15.45
N GLU A 5 -4.18 11.40 -14.68
CA GLU A 5 -2.85 10.84 -14.49
C GLU A 5 -3.03 9.39 -14.01
N TYR A 6 -2.78 8.44 -14.90
CA TYR A 6 -2.70 7.03 -14.54
C TYR A 6 -1.53 6.90 -13.57
N GLN A 7 -1.82 6.91 -12.27
CA GLN A 7 -0.81 6.70 -11.24
C GLN A 7 -0.45 5.21 -11.24
N ASN A 8 0.56 4.86 -12.03
CA ASN A 8 1.08 3.49 -12.14
C ASN A 8 1.67 2.97 -10.81
N PHE A 9 1.93 3.86 -9.86
CA PHE A 9 2.50 3.55 -8.56
C PHE A 9 1.63 4.18 -7.46
N MET A 10 1.15 3.37 -6.53
CA MET A 10 0.34 3.84 -5.40
C MET A 10 0.79 3.17 -4.12
N VAL A 11 0.83 3.94 -3.03
CA VAL A 11 1.19 3.44 -1.70
C VAL A 11 0.07 3.72 -0.72
N PHE A 12 -0.29 2.69 0.05
CA PHE A 12 -1.29 2.79 1.09
C PHE A 12 -0.69 2.36 2.43
N GLU A 13 -0.76 3.23 3.44
CA GLU A 13 -0.53 2.84 4.81
C GLU A 13 -1.78 2.15 5.35
N LEU A 14 -1.60 1.01 6.00
CA LEU A 14 -2.66 0.41 6.79
C LEU A 14 -2.75 1.12 8.14
N LEU A 15 -3.95 1.47 8.58
CA LEU A 15 -4.18 2.08 9.90
C LEU A 15 -4.51 1.01 10.94
N ASP A 16 -4.40 1.36 12.22
CA ASP A 16 -4.69 0.42 13.32
C ASP A 16 -6.19 0.07 13.43
N THR A 17 -7.06 0.91 12.84
CA THR A 17 -8.49 0.66 12.66
C THR A 17 -8.76 -0.46 11.65
N GLY A 18 -7.78 -0.75 10.79
CA GLY A 18 -7.89 -1.66 9.65
C GLY A 18 -8.34 -1.01 8.35
N GLU A 19 -8.54 0.30 8.35
CA GLU A 19 -8.68 1.11 7.15
C GLU A 19 -7.31 1.34 6.49
N ARG A 20 -7.32 1.78 5.22
CA ARG A 20 -6.11 2.17 4.50
C ARG A 20 -6.14 3.66 4.18
N GLN A 21 -4.97 4.29 4.23
CA GLN A 21 -4.78 5.68 3.85
C GLN A 21 -3.77 5.75 2.71
N LYS A 22 -4.10 6.47 1.63
CA LYS A 22 -3.15 6.73 0.54
C LYS A 22 -2.04 7.65 1.04
N VAL A 23 -0.80 7.29 0.74
CA VAL A 23 0.39 8.09 1.02
C VAL A 23 0.91 8.63 -0.30
N GLU A 24 1.00 9.95 -0.42
CA GLU A 24 1.63 10.59 -1.57
C GLU A 24 3.15 10.47 -1.43
N VAL A 25 3.73 9.57 -2.21
CA VAL A 25 5.17 9.31 -2.24
C VAL A 25 5.55 8.80 -3.62
N GLU A 26 6.66 9.29 -4.16
CA GLU A 26 7.24 8.79 -5.40
C GLU A 26 7.96 7.46 -5.16
N GLU A 27 8.07 6.61 -6.18
CA GLU A 27 8.73 5.30 -6.05
C GLU A 27 10.18 5.43 -5.54
N VAL A 28 10.89 6.47 -5.99
CA VAL A 28 12.28 6.76 -5.57
C VAL A 28 12.41 7.08 -4.08
N ASP A 29 11.36 7.64 -3.49
CA ASP A 29 11.33 8.08 -2.09
C ASP A 29 10.64 7.07 -1.17
N LEU A 30 10.12 5.95 -1.69
CA LEU A 30 9.43 4.93 -0.90
C LEU A 30 10.21 4.52 0.36
N HIS A 31 11.53 4.39 0.24
CA HIS A 31 12.41 3.99 1.34
C HIS A 31 12.37 4.94 2.54
N SER A 32 12.03 6.23 2.35
CA SER A 32 12.00 7.23 3.41
C SER A 32 10.82 7.05 4.37
N ILE A 33 9.77 6.33 3.97
CA ILE A 33 8.55 6.14 4.76
C ILE A 33 8.43 4.76 5.40
N LEU A 34 9.32 3.81 5.09
CA LEU A 34 9.22 2.41 5.56
C LEU A 34 9.63 2.25 7.04
N ALA A 35 8.81 2.74 7.98
CA ALA A 35 9.08 2.66 9.40
C ALA A 35 8.72 1.27 10.00
N PRO A 36 9.56 0.67 10.86
CA PRO A 36 9.38 -0.71 11.37
C PRO A 36 8.03 -1.01 12.03
N GLU A 37 7.31 0.00 12.50
CA GLU A 37 6.02 -0.10 13.18
C GLU A 37 4.83 -0.12 12.20
N GLN A 38 5.06 0.18 10.93
CA GLN A 38 4.01 0.36 9.92
C GLN A 38 3.82 -0.87 9.03
N VAL A 39 2.70 -0.86 8.28
CA VAL A 39 2.40 -1.84 7.24
C VAL A 39 1.93 -1.05 6.02
N PHE A 40 2.52 -1.31 4.87
CA PHE A 40 2.16 -0.67 3.61
C PHE A 40 1.70 -1.70 2.59
N VAL A 41 0.73 -1.30 1.77
CA VAL A 41 0.37 -1.98 0.52
C VAL A 41 0.85 -1.09 -0.62
N ILE A 42 1.73 -1.63 -1.45
CA ILE A 42 2.36 -0.92 -2.57
C ILE A 42 1.84 -1.56 -3.85
N VAL A 43 1.21 -0.75 -4.70
CA VAL A 43 0.69 -1.17 -6.00
C VAL A 43 1.64 -0.64 -7.07
N ASN A 44 2.13 -1.53 -7.92
CA ASN A 44 2.80 -1.17 -9.16
C ASN A 44 2.00 -1.78 -10.31
N GLU A 45 1.23 -0.94 -11.00
CA GLU A 45 0.36 -1.33 -12.11
C GLU A 45 1.14 -1.64 -13.39
N GLU A 46 2.31 -1.03 -13.59
CA GLU A 46 3.16 -1.27 -14.76
C GLU A 46 3.50 -2.76 -14.90
N ILE A 47 3.80 -3.41 -13.77
CA ILE A 47 4.07 -4.85 -13.71
C ILE A 47 2.92 -5.67 -13.12
N ARG A 48 1.76 -5.04 -12.88
CA ARG A 48 0.55 -5.64 -12.26
C ARG A 48 0.84 -6.40 -10.97
N ARG A 49 1.58 -5.78 -10.05
CA ARG A 49 1.92 -6.39 -8.76
C ARG A 49 1.47 -5.54 -7.59
N ILE A 50 1.06 -6.26 -6.55
CA ILE A 50 0.80 -5.71 -5.22
C ILE A 50 1.81 -6.32 -4.26
N TYR A 51 2.54 -5.46 -3.57
CA TYR A 51 3.46 -5.83 -2.50
C TYR A 51 2.86 -5.45 -1.15
N ILE A 52 3.11 -6.27 -0.13
CA ILE A 52 2.75 -5.94 1.24
C ILE A 52 4.02 -5.85 2.06
N TRP A 53 4.42 -4.64 2.41
CA TRP A 53 5.52 -4.40 3.31
C TRP A 53 5.03 -4.46 4.76
N LYS A 54 5.64 -5.33 5.56
CA LYS A 54 5.30 -5.51 6.98
C LYS A 54 6.49 -5.13 7.82
N GLY A 55 6.42 -3.99 8.51
CA GLY A 55 7.47 -3.56 9.42
C GLY A 55 7.70 -4.61 10.51
N ALA A 56 8.96 -4.79 10.91
CA ALA A 56 9.35 -5.84 11.86
C ALA A 56 8.66 -5.72 13.23
N LYS A 57 8.32 -4.50 13.65
CA LYS A 57 7.68 -4.17 14.92
C LYS A 57 6.17 -3.88 14.77
N SER A 58 5.62 -4.01 13.56
CA SER A 58 4.21 -3.73 13.33
C SER A 58 3.30 -4.70 14.10
N PRO A 59 2.14 -4.24 14.61
CA PRO A 59 1.22 -5.07 15.37
C PRO A 59 0.78 -6.32 14.61
N VAL A 60 0.67 -7.46 15.31
CA VAL A 60 0.26 -8.75 14.71
C VAL A 60 -1.07 -8.61 13.96
N ARG A 61 -2.06 -7.95 14.57
CA ARG A 61 -3.37 -7.71 13.95
C ARG A 61 -3.24 -7.00 12.61
N LYS A 62 -2.44 -5.93 12.56
CA LYS A 62 -2.18 -5.11 11.36
C LYS A 62 -1.53 -5.93 10.24
N ARG A 63 -0.53 -6.74 10.59
CA ARG A 63 0.09 -7.70 9.65
C ARG A 63 -0.91 -8.71 9.11
N PHE A 64 -1.84 -9.19 9.93
CA PHE A 64 -2.82 -10.19 9.55
C PHE A 64 -3.89 -9.65 8.59
N ILE A 65 -4.45 -8.47 8.88
CA ILE A 65 -5.51 -7.88 8.04
C ILE A 65 -5.00 -7.31 6.71
N SER A 66 -3.68 -7.09 6.59
CA SER A 66 -3.07 -6.56 5.37
C SER A 66 -3.34 -7.38 4.11
N SER A 67 -3.46 -8.71 4.23
CA SER A 67 -3.79 -9.59 3.09
C SER A 67 -5.20 -9.32 2.57
N ARG A 68 -6.17 -9.13 3.46
CA ARG A 68 -7.56 -8.79 3.08
C ARG A 68 -7.62 -7.46 2.35
N VAL A 69 -6.88 -6.46 2.84
CA VAL A 69 -6.83 -5.14 2.20
C VAL A 69 -6.19 -5.22 0.81
N ALA A 70 -5.10 -5.98 0.67
CA ALA A 70 -4.48 -6.20 -0.63
C ALA A 70 -5.40 -6.93 -1.62
N SER A 71 -6.17 -7.93 -1.16
CA SER A 71 -7.16 -8.62 -2.00
C SER A 71 -8.28 -7.69 -2.45
N GLY A 72 -8.84 -6.87 -1.56
CA GLY A 72 -9.85 -5.87 -1.94
C GLY A 72 -9.31 -4.84 -2.93
N LEU A 73 -8.07 -4.39 -2.73
CA LEU A 73 -7.36 -3.54 -3.69
C LEU A 73 -7.20 -4.22 -5.06
N GLN A 74 -6.85 -5.51 -5.08
CA GLN A 74 -6.72 -6.25 -6.34
C GLN A 74 -8.05 -6.31 -7.10
N GLU A 75 -9.18 -6.48 -6.40
CA GLU A 75 -10.52 -6.50 -7.02
C GLU A 75 -10.91 -5.14 -7.60
N GLU A 76 -10.49 -4.02 -6.99
CA GLU A 76 -10.74 -2.67 -7.50
C GLU A 76 -9.94 -2.32 -8.76
N LEU A 77 -8.80 -2.99 -8.97
CA LEU A 77 -7.88 -2.75 -10.08
C LEU A 77 -8.12 -3.64 -11.31
N VAL A 78 -9.03 -4.62 -11.21
CA VAL A 78 -9.43 -5.55 -12.28
C VAL A 78 -10.64 -4.99 -13.03
#